data_AF-A0ABD3D4N5-F1
#
_entry.id   AF-A0ABD3D4N5-F1
#
_cell.length_a   1.000
_cell.length_b   1.000
_cell.length_c   1.000
_cell.angle_alpha   90.00
_cell.angle_beta   90.00
_cell.angle_gamma   90.00
#
_symmetry.space_group_name_H-M   'P 1'
#
loop_
_entity.id
_entity.type
_entity.pdbx_description
1 polymer ?
#
loop_
_entity_poly.entity_id
_entity_poly.type
_entity_poly.pdbx_seq_one_letter_code
_entity_poly.pdbx_strand_id
1 'polypeptide(L)'
;MVQRLTYRSRHSYATKSNQHRIVRTPGGKLVYQTTKKRASGPKCPVTGKRIQGIPHLRPAEYKRSRLSRNRRTVNRPYGGV
;
A
#
# COMPACT_ATOMS: atom_id res chain seq x y z
N MET A 1 -2.85 -30.92 -12.57
CA MET A 1 -1.75 -29.98 -12.25
C MET A 1 -2.33 -28.57 -12.07
N VAL A 2 -1.88 -27.79 -11.08
CA VAL A 2 -2.37 -26.41 -10.85
C VAL A 2 -1.74 -25.42 -11.84
N GLN A 3 -2.44 -24.36 -12.22
CA GLN A 3 -1.92 -23.33 -13.13
C GLN A 3 -0.67 -22.65 -12.54
N ARG A 4 0.47 -22.77 -13.24
CA ARG A 4 1.74 -22.10 -12.88
C ARG A 4 1.70 -20.62 -13.25
N LEU A 5 2.46 -19.81 -12.53
CA LEU A 5 2.51 -18.36 -12.70
C LEU A 5 3.93 -17.88 -12.98
N THR A 6 4.05 -16.92 -13.89
CA THR A 6 5.30 -16.24 -14.25
C THR A 6 5.19 -14.75 -13.97
N TYR A 7 6.32 -14.11 -13.65
CA TYR A 7 6.33 -12.65 -13.47
C TYR A 7 5.94 -11.95 -14.78
N ARG A 8 5.06 -10.96 -14.68
CA ARG A 8 4.60 -10.17 -15.84
C ARG A 8 5.54 -9.03 -16.21
N SER A 9 6.36 -8.59 -15.26
CA SER A 9 7.38 -7.57 -15.48
C SER A 9 8.68 -8.22 -15.95
N ARG A 10 9.55 -7.45 -16.61
CA ARG A 10 10.91 -7.88 -17.00
C ARG A 10 11.80 -8.20 -15.80
N HIS A 11 11.47 -7.68 -14.62
CA HIS A 11 12.23 -7.94 -13.39
C HIS A 11 11.93 -9.35 -12.85
N SER A 12 12.91 -10.24 -12.98
CA SER A 12 12.80 -11.67 -12.64
C SER A 12 13.04 -12.00 -11.17
N TYR A 13 13.59 -11.08 -10.38
CA TYR A 13 13.99 -11.36 -8.99
C TYR A 13 12.86 -11.11 -7.98
N ALA A 14 12.83 -11.95 -6.94
CA ALA A 14 11.89 -11.87 -5.82
C ALA A 14 12.32 -10.79 -4.79
N THR A 15 12.29 -9.52 -5.19
CA THR A 15 12.68 -8.41 -4.31
C THR A 15 11.49 -7.88 -3.50
N LYS A 16 11.78 -7.17 -2.39
CA LYS A 16 10.74 -6.56 -1.53
C LYS A 16 9.81 -5.58 -2.26
N SER A 17 10.21 -5.02 -3.40
CA SER A 17 9.37 -4.14 -4.25
C SER A 17 8.60 -4.90 -5.32
N ASN A 18 9.06 -6.08 -5.73
CA ASN A 18 8.42 -6.92 -6.72
C ASN A 18 7.48 -7.95 -6.07
N GLN A 19 6.62 -7.48 -5.18
CA GLN A 19 5.62 -8.32 -4.52
C GLN A 19 4.38 -8.44 -5.41
N HIS A 20 3.78 -9.63 -5.45
CA HIS A 20 2.62 -9.91 -6.30
C HIS A 20 1.48 -10.53 -5.51
N ARG A 21 0.25 -10.24 -5.93
CA ARG A 21 -0.95 -10.97 -5.50
C ARG A 21 -1.44 -11.83 -6.66
N ILE A 22 -1.79 -13.07 -6.38
CA ILE A 22 -2.45 -13.96 -7.34
C ILE A 22 -3.91 -13.53 -7.43
N VAL A 23 -4.37 -13.19 -8.64
CA VAL A 23 -5.74 -12.78 -8.90
C VAL A 23 -6.32 -13.67 -9.99
N ARG A 24 -7.54 -14.16 -9.77
CA ARG A 24 -8.34 -14.84 -10.79
C ARG A 24 -8.99 -13.79 -11.68
N THR A 25 -8.62 -13.79 -12.95
CA THR A 25 -9.15 -12.87 -13.95
C THR A 25 -10.58 -13.28 -14.35
N PRO A 26 -11.39 -12.36 -14.92
CA PRO A 26 -12.73 -12.70 -15.43
C PRO A 26 -12.71 -13.85 -16.44
N GLY A 27 -11.64 -13.99 -17.23
CA GLY A 27 -11.44 -15.12 -18.15
C GLY A 27 -10.99 -16.43 -17.48
N GLY A 28 -11.12 -16.55 -16.14
CA GLY A 28 -10.85 -17.77 -15.39
C GLY A 28 -9.37 -18.09 -15.14
N LYS A 29 -8.43 -17.29 -15.64
CA LYS A 29 -6.98 -17.53 -15.51
C LYS A 29 -6.43 -16.91 -14.22
N LEU A 30 -5.55 -17.63 -13.52
CA LEU A 30 -4.74 -17.09 -12.44
C LEU A 30 -3.57 -16.29 -13.01
N VAL A 31 -3.37 -15.07 -12.49
CA VAL A 31 -2.34 -14.14 -12.97
C VAL A 31 -1.73 -13.37 -11.80
N TYR A 32 -0.43 -13.07 -11.86
CA TYR A 32 0.20 -12.13 -10.91
C TYR A 32 -0.20 -10.68 -11.21
N GLN A 33 -0.61 -9.95 -10.18
CA GLN A 33 -0.72 -8.50 -10.20
C GLN A 33 0.30 -7.90 -9.23
N THR A 34 1.06 -6.93 -9.71
CA THR A 34 2.05 -6.23 -8.88
C THR A 34 1.36 -5.46 -7.77
N THR A 35 1.79 -5.71 -6.55
CA THR A 35 1.34 -5.01 -5.35
C THR A 35 2.42 -4.06 -4.85
N LYS A 36 2.02 -2.85 -4.46
CA LYS A 36 2.93 -1.95 -3.74
C LYS A 36 3.16 -2.51 -2.35
N LYS A 37 4.36 -2.32 -1.78
CA LYS A 37 4.63 -2.80 -0.42
C LYS A 37 3.69 -2.13 0.60
N ARG A 38 3.38 -2.83 1.69
CA ARG A 38 2.56 -2.28 2.77
C ARG A 38 3.22 -1.04 3.39
N ALA A 39 2.42 -0.06 3.81
CA ALA A 39 2.91 1.13 4.48
C ALA A 39 2.71 1.01 6.00
N SER A 40 3.69 1.47 6.79
CA SER A 40 3.59 1.48 8.25
C SER A 40 2.72 2.62 8.79
N GLY A 41 2.52 3.69 7.99
CA GLY A 41 1.72 4.87 8.34
C GLY A 41 2.36 5.77 9.41
N PRO A 42 1.72 6.91 9.71
CA PRO A 42 2.18 7.86 10.72
C PRO A 42 2.05 7.31 12.14
N LYS A 43 3.03 7.61 12.97
CA LYS A 43 3.12 7.17 14.37
C LYS A 43 3.47 8.35 15.25
N CYS A 44 2.94 8.36 16.46
CA CYS A 44 3.32 9.32 17.48
C CYS A 44 4.82 9.15 17.81
N PRO A 45 5.62 10.23 17.81
CA PRO A 45 7.07 10.15 18.02
C PRO A 45 7.45 9.71 19.43
N VAL A 46 6.61 10.01 20.44
CA VAL A 46 6.88 9.68 21.84
C VAL A 46 6.51 8.24 22.17
N THR A 47 5.34 7.78 21.71
CA THR A 47 4.80 6.46 22.09
C THR A 47 5.03 5.37 21.05
N GLY A 48 5.37 5.73 19.80
CA GLY A 48 5.49 4.79 18.68
C GLY A 48 4.16 4.18 18.22
N LYS A 49 3.03 4.57 18.85
CA LYS A 49 1.68 4.08 18.52
C LYS A 49 1.16 4.76 17.25
N ARG A 50 0.25 4.08 16.54
CA ARG A 50 -0.41 4.63 15.34
C ARG A 50 -1.24 5.87 15.68
N ILE A 51 -1.21 6.87 14.81
CA ILE A 51 -2.10 8.03 14.94
C ILE A 51 -3.50 7.62 14.47
N GLN A 52 -4.50 7.75 15.35
CA GLN A 52 -5.88 7.43 15.01
C GLN A 52 -6.49 8.51 14.12
N GLY A 53 -7.29 8.11 13.14
CA GLY A 53 -7.97 9.03 12.22
C GLY A 53 -7.18 9.36 10.95
N ILE A 54 -5.93 8.90 10.80
CA ILE A 54 -5.13 9.08 9.59
C ILE A 54 -4.93 7.71 8.89
N PRO A 55 -5.21 7.58 7.57
CA PRO A 55 -5.14 6.31 6.86
C PRO A 55 -3.69 5.90 6.53
N HIS A 56 -3.32 4.63 6.73
CA HIS A 56 -1.95 4.17 6.50
C HIS A 56 -1.68 3.89 5.01
N LEU A 57 -1.21 4.91 4.29
CA LEU A 57 -0.96 4.86 2.85
C LEU A 57 0.52 5.04 2.49
N ARG A 58 0.87 4.79 1.22
CA ARG A 58 2.21 5.13 0.68
C ARG A 58 2.37 6.66 0.64
N PRO A 59 3.59 7.22 0.80
CA PRO A 59 3.80 8.67 0.73
C PRO A 59 3.24 9.33 -0.54
N ALA A 60 3.32 8.64 -1.69
CA ALA A 60 2.77 9.13 -2.94
C ALA A 60 1.23 9.25 -2.97
N GLU A 61 0.52 8.49 -2.12
CA GLU A 61 -0.94 8.50 -2.03
C GLU A 61 -1.46 9.60 -1.09
N TYR A 62 -0.61 10.12 -0.20
CA TYR A 62 -0.89 11.29 0.63
C TYR A 62 -0.87 12.63 -0.14
N LYS A 63 -0.51 12.60 -1.42
CA LYS A 63 -0.49 13.81 -2.27
C LYS A 63 -1.89 14.43 -2.33
N ARG A 64 -1.94 15.77 -2.36
CA ARG A 64 -3.19 16.56 -2.39
C ARG A 64 -4.13 16.19 -3.54
N SER A 65 -3.60 15.72 -4.66
CA SER A 65 -4.38 15.27 -5.82
C SER A 65 -5.06 13.91 -5.64
N ARG A 66 -4.63 13.10 -4.66
CA ARG A 66 -5.16 11.76 -4.39
C ARG A 66 -5.99 11.72 -3.11
N LEU A 67 -5.67 12.57 -2.14
CA LEU A 67 -6.30 12.57 -0.83
C LEU A 67 -6.65 14.00 -0.37
N SER A 68 -7.90 14.19 0.05
CA SER A 68 -8.41 15.44 0.60
C SER A 68 -7.70 15.84 1.90
N ARG A 69 -7.80 17.11 2.31
CA ARG A 69 -7.12 17.61 3.53
C ARG A 69 -7.64 16.93 4.80
N ASN A 70 -8.95 16.82 4.97
CA ASN A 70 -9.58 16.20 6.14
C ASN A 70 -9.16 14.76 6.42
N ARG A 71 -8.72 14.00 5.41
CA ARG A 71 -8.21 12.64 5.58
C ARG A 71 -6.71 12.58 5.91
N ARG A 72 -6.00 13.71 5.85
CA ARG A 72 -4.55 13.81 6.11
C ARG A 72 -4.23 14.39 7.48
N THR A 73 -5.19 15.07 8.09
CA THR A 73 -5.01 15.81 9.34
C THR A 73 -6.20 15.59 10.26
N VAL A 74 -5.95 15.57 11.57
CA VAL A 74 -7.01 15.63 12.59
C VAL A 74 -7.07 17.05 13.13
N ASN A 75 -8.28 17.58 13.39
CA ASN A 75 -8.47 18.99 13.76
C ASN A 75 -7.89 19.40 15.12
N ARG A 76 -7.52 18.44 15.97
CA ARG A 76 -6.88 18.71 17.26
C ARG A 76 -5.42 19.14 17.09
N PRO A 77 -4.85 19.91 18.02
CA PRO A 77 -3.41 20.18 18.07
C PRO A 77 -2.60 18.88 17.99
N TYR A 78 -1.51 18.90 17.20
CA TYR A 78 -0.62 17.74 16.95
C TYR A 78 -1.31 16.52 16.33
N GLY A 79 -2.49 16.69 15.72
CA GLY A 79 -3.32 15.58 15.21
C GLY A 79 -2.73 14.73 14.07
N GLY A 80 -1.59 15.13 13.49
CA GLY A 80 -0.88 14.37 12.47
C GLY A 80 0.62 14.27 12.69
N VAL A 81 1.09 14.59 13.91
CA VAL A 81 2.50 14.54 14.33
C VAL A 81 2.81 13.22 15.00
#